data_AF-A0A258EB03-F1
#
_entry.id   AF-A0A258EB03-F1
#
_cell.length_a   1.000
_cell.length_b   1.000
_cell.length_c   1.000
_cell.angle_alpha   90.00
_cell.angle_beta   90.00
_cell.angle_gamma   90.00
#
_symmetry.space_group_name_H-M   'P 1'
#
loop_
_entity.id
_entity.type
_entity.pdbx_description
1 polymer ?
#
loop_
_entity_poly.entity_id
_entity_poly.type
_entity_poly.pdbx_seq_one_letter_code
_entity_poly.pdbx_strand_id
1 'polypeptide(L)'
;MLGRADNWGTTLACGLAHLGKSLFWYTSELLFAYFLTELVGLSVSKMGIVLATGFLISAVIDLAVGFGLGNRLTTASSAGRLQFVGALFCSASLVAVFLGAWIPMEFRFGYAIATGIAFRLGFAAYDIPQNALMALATADPHSRLRIASARIWFSGAALVPARSGHTVRDCGDR
;
A
#
# COMPACT_ATOMS: atom_id res chain seq x y z
N MET A 1 6.46 -24.12 3.54
CA MET A 1 7.45 -23.03 3.67
C MET A 1 7.50 -22.28 2.35
N LEU A 2 7.56 -20.95 2.40
CA LEU A 2 7.55 -20.07 1.22
C LEU A 2 8.97 -20.00 0.61
N GLY A 3 9.06 -20.01 -0.73
CA GLY A 3 10.34 -19.91 -1.45
C GLY A 3 11.05 -21.24 -1.80
N ARG A 4 10.47 -22.40 -1.45
CA ARG A 4 10.98 -23.72 -1.88
C ARG A 4 10.82 -23.94 -3.40
N ALA A 5 11.74 -24.64 -4.05
CA ALA A 5 11.73 -24.88 -5.51
C ALA A 5 10.52 -25.69 -6.00
N ASP A 6 9.96 -26.46 -5.08
CA ASP A 6 8.89 -27.46 -5.19
C ASP A 6 7.49 -26.89 -4.86
N ASN A 7 7.38 -25.61 -4.47
CA ASN A 7 6.09 -24.98 -4.13
C ASN A 7 5.95 -23.55 -4.69
N TRP A 8 5.94 -23.44 -6.02
CA TRP A 8 5.77 -22.17 -6.74
C TRP A 8 4.39 -21.52 -6.56
N GLY A 9 3.33 -22.31 -6.34
CA GLY A 9 1.97 -21.79 -6.18
C GLY A 9 1.85 -20.82 -4.99
N THR A 10 2.42 -21.16 -3.83
CA THR A 10 2.40 -20.27 -2.66
C THR A 10 3.28 -19.04 -2.85
N THR A 11 4.38 -19.17 -3.60
CA THR A 11 5.27 -18.04 -3.93
C THR A 11 4.58 -17.05 -4.87
N LEU A 12 3.84 -17.54 -5.87
CA LEU A 12 3.01 -16.73 -6.76
C LEU A 12 1.85 -16.06 -6.01
N ALA A 13 1.16 -16.78 -5.12
CA ALA A 13 0.10 -16.21 -4.29
C ALA A 13 0.63 -15.06 -3.40
N CYS A 14 1.83 -15.21 -2.83
CA CYS A 14 2.48 -14.14 -2.07
C CYS A 14 2.87 -12.94 -2.95
N GLY A 15 3.37 -13.20 -4.16
CA GLY A 15 3.65 -12.17 -5.16
C GLY A 15 2.40 -11.40 -5.58
N LEU A 16 1.29 -12.09 -5.83
CA LEU A 16 -0.02 -11.50 -6.16
C LEU A 16 -0.60 -10.69 -4.99
N ALA A 17 -0.48 -11.18 -3.76
CA ALA A 17 -0.88 -10.43 -2.57
C ALA A 17 -0.05 -9.15 -2.42
N HIS A 18 1.22 -9.17 -2.83
CA HIS A 18 2.05 -7.98 -2.87
C HIS A 18 1.70 -7.03 -4.02
N LEU A 19 1.41 -7.57 -5.21
CA LEU A 19 0.93 -6.81 -6.36
C LEU A 19 -0.34 -6.02 -6.00
N GLY A 20 -1.34 -6.71 -5.46
CA GLY A 20 -2.63 -6.09 -5.11
C GLY A 20 -2.47 -4.98 -4.06
N LYS A 21 -1.60 -5.20 -3.07
CA LYS A 21 -1.21 -4.16 -2.10
C LYS A 21 -0.59 -2.95 -2.80
N SER A 22 0.45 -3.15 -3.62
CA SER A 22 1.18 -2.05 -4.24
C SER A 22 0.28 -1.25 -5.19
N LEU A 23 -0.56 -1.95 -5.96
CA LEU A 23 -1.57 -1.32 -6.80
C LEU A 23 -2.54 -0.49 -5.96
N PHE A 24 -3.06 -1.06 -4.87
CA PHE A 24 -3.94 -0.34 -3.95
C PHE A 24 -3.27 0.91 -3.36
N TRP A 25 -2.00 0.82 -2.96
CA TRP A 25 -1.25 1.97 -2.44
C TRP A 25 -1.15 3.11 -3.46
N TYR A 26 -0.62 2.82 -4.66
CA TYR A 26 -0.43 3.84 -5.69
C TYR A 26 -1.76 4.42 -6.20
N THR A 27 -2.77 3.57 -6.41
CA THR A 27 -4.10 4.03 -6.82
C THR A 27 -4.72 4.92 -5.74
N SER A 28 -4.60 4.57 -4.46
CA SER A 28 -5.17 5.36 -3.37
C SER A 28 -4.51 6.74 -3.27
N GLU A 29 -3.19 6.84 -3.47
CA GLU A 29 -2.48 8.13 -3.43
C GLU A 29 -2.89 9.06 -4.57
N LEU A 30 -2.93 8.55 -5.81
CA LEU A 30 -3.40 9.31 -6.97
C LEU A 30 -4.86 9.72 -6.80
N LEU A 31 -5.70 8.79 -6.36
CA LEU A 31 -7.13 9.01 -6.19
C LEU A 31 -7.42 10.01 -5.07
N PHE A 32 -6.67 9.99 -3.96
CA PHE A 32 -6.78 11.01 -2.91
C PHE A 32 -6.37 12.39 -3.41
N ALA A 33 -5.23 12.51 -4.08
CA ALA A 33 -4.80 13.79 -4.61
C ALA A 33 -5.87 14.40 -5.53
N TYR A 34 -6.37 13.60 -6.47
CA TYR A 34 -7.43 13.98 -7.40
C TYR A 34 -8.75 14.30 -6.69
N PHE A 35 -9.22 13.43 -5.79
CA PHE A 35 -10.48 13.62 -5.08
C PHE A 35 -10.47 14.89 -4.23
N LEU A 36 -9.37 15.16 -3.53
CA LEU A 36 -9.24 16.33 -2.67
C LEU A 36 -9.24 17.64 -3.48
N THR A 37 -8.65 17.67 -4.67
CA THR A 37 -8.64 18.89 -5.50
C THR A 37 -9.92 19.05 -6.31
N GLU A 38 -10.38 18.00 -7.01
CA GLU A 38 -11.45 18.11 -8.01
C GLU A 38 -12.85 17.97 -7.40
N LEU A 39 -13.05 17.07 -6.44
CA LEU A 39 -14.39 16.82 -5.86
C LEU A 39 -14.61 17.60 -4.57
N VAL A 40 -13.61 17.64 -3.69
CA VAL A 40 -13.70 18.38 -2.41
C VAL A 40 -13.43 19.88 -2.62
N GLY A 41 -12.68 20.24 -3.67
CA GLY A 41 -12.37 21.63 -4.01
C GLY A 41 -11.24 22.24 -3.16
N LEU A 42 -10.36 21.42 -2.58
CA LEU A 42 -9.21 21.94 -1.83
C LEU A 42 -8.16 22.48 -2.80
N SER A 43 -7.58 23.63 -2.44
CA SER A 43 -6.37 24.13 -3.11
C SER A 43 -5.25 23.09 -3.08
N VAL A 44 -4.40 23.07 -4.11
CA VAL A 44 -3.23 22.17 -4.22
C VAL A 44 -2.35 22.22 -2.97
N SER A 45 -2.12 23.39 -2.37
CA SER A 45 -1.32 23.52 -1.14
C SER A 45 -1.92 22.74 0.04
N LYS A 46 -3.24 22.84 0.23
CA LYS A 46 -3.95 22.10 1.29
C LYS A 46 -3.93 20.60 1.06
N MET A 47 -4.14 20.15 -0.18
CA MET A 47 -4.01 18.74 -0.55
C MET A 47 -2.61 18.21 -0.24
N GLY A 48 -1.57 18.99 -0.58
CA GLY A 48 -0.18 18.65 -0.26
C GLY A 48 0.06 18.49 1.25
N ILE A 49 -0.52 19.37 2.08
CA ILE A 49 -0.43 19.26 3.55
C ILE A 49 -1.12 17.99 4.06
N VAL A 50 -2.30 17.63 3.53
CA VAL A 50 -3.00 16.39 3.91
C VAL A 50 -2.12 15.18 3.62
N LEU A 51 -1.55 15.11 2.41
CA LEU A 51 -0.66 14.00 2.03
C LEU A 51 0.62 13.97 2.87
N ALA A 52 1.30 15.11 3.05
CA ALA A 52 2.52 15.21 3.84
C ALA A 52 2.30 14.80 5.29
N THR A 53 1.19 15.23 5.91
CA THR A 53 0.81 14.82 7.26
C THR A 53 0.57 13.31 7.32
N GLY A 54 -0.14 12.76 6.33
CA GLY A 54 -0.34 11.32 6.22
C GLY A 54 0.97 10.54 6.14
N PHE A 55 1.92 10.99 5.31
CA PHE A 55 3.25 10.37 5.21
C PHE A 55 4.06 10.47 6.50
N LEU A 56 4.03 11.62 7.17
CA LEU A 56 4.74 11.81 8.44
C LEU A 56 4.20 10.86 9.50
N ILE A 57 2.87 10.74 9.60
CA ILE A 57 2.22 9.81 10.52
C ILE A 57 2.56 8.36 10.16
N SER A 58 2.51 7.99 8.88
CA SER A 58 2.96 6.65 8.42
C SER A 58 4.38 6.35 8.89
N ALA A 59 5.32 7.27 8.66
CA ALA A 59 6.72 7.08 9.06
C ALA A 59 6.87 6.89 10.59
N VAL A 60 6.13 7.67 11.39
CA VAL A 60 6.13 7.53 12.85
C VAL A 60 5.59 6.17 13.27
N ILE A 61 4.50 5.69 12.66
CA ILE A 61 3.92 4.38 12.95
C ILE A 61 4.90 3.27 12.58
N ASP A 62 5.51 3.34 11.40
CA ASP A 62 6.46 2.35 10.92
C ASP A 62 7.67 2.24 11.86
N LEU A 63 8.20 3.38 12.32
CA LEU A 63 9.26 3.42 13.33
C LEU A 63 8.79 2.84 14.67
N ALA A 64 7.65 3.28 15.19
CA ALA A 64 7.12 2.82 16.48
C ALA A 64 6.90 1.30 16.48
N VAL A 65 6.42 0.75 15.37
CA VAL A 65 6.23 -0.68 15.20
C VAL A 65 7.55 -1.41 15.02
N GLY A 66 8.47 -0.86 14.22
CA GLY A 66 9.81 -1.41 14.04
C GLY A 66 10.55 -1.57 15.38
N PHE A 67 10.43 -0.60 16.28
CA PHE A 67 11.01 -0.64 17.61
C PHE A 67 10.21 -1.48 18.62
N GLY A 68 8.88 -1.46 18.55
CA GLY A 68 8.01 -2.01 19.61
C GLY A 68 7.39 -3.39 19.34
N LEU A 69 7.25 -3.79 18.07
CA LEU A 69 6.44 -4.94 17.67
C LEU A 69 7.23 -6.12 17.08
N GLY A 70 8.55 -5.97 16.88
CA GLY A 70 9.42 -7.05 16.38
C GLY A 70 9.30 -8.36 17.17
N ASN A 71 8.98 -8.29 18.46
CA ASN A 71 8.81 -9.46 19.33
C ASN A 71 7.35 -9.94 19.50
N ARG A 72 6.34 -9.26 18.95
CA ARG A 72 4.91 -9.59 19.18
C ARG A 72 4.23 -10.32 18.02
N LEU A 73 4.78 -10.23 16.80
CA LEU A 73 4.31 -11.00 15.64
C LEU A 73 5.07 -12.33 15.55
N THR A 74 4.86 -13.20 16.54
CA THR A 74 5.59 -14.47 16.66
C THR A 74 4.96 -15.62 15.87
N THR A 75 3.71 -15.46 15.41
CA THR A 75 2.97 -16.50 14.69
C THR A 75 2.27 -15.96 13.45
N ALA A 76 2.24 -16.79 12.40
CA ALA A 76 1.60 -16.44 11.13
C ALA A 76 0.08 -16.19 11.28
N SER A 77 -0.60 -16.90 12.19
CA SER A 77 -2.02 -16.69 12.46
C SER A 77 -2.31 -15.30 13.06
N SER A 78 -1.51 -14.87 14.04
CA SER A 78 -1.67 -13.54 14.65
C SER A 78 -1.40 -12.41 13.65
N ALA A 79 -0.37 -12.58 12.81
CA ALA A 79 -0.05 -11.63 11.76
C ALA A 79 -1.15 -11.56 10.68
N GLY A 80 -1.69 -12.72 10.26
CA GLY A 80 -2.81 -12.77 9.31
C GLY A 80 -4.09 -12.12 9.84
N ARG A 81 -4.43 -12.31 11.13
CA ARG A 81 -5.59 -11.67 11.75
C ARG A 81 -5.42 -10.14 11.80
N LEU A 82 -4.24 -9.66 12.17
CA LEU A 82 -3.95 -8.21 12.19
C LEU A 82 -4.01 -7.62 10.77
N GLN A 83 -3.47 -8.33 9.78
CA GLN A 83 -3.56 -7.94 8.37
C GLN A 83 -5.02 -7.81 7.91
N PHE A 84 -5.88 -8.77 8.26
CA PHE A 84 -7.30 -8.74 7.89
C PHE A 84 -8.04 -7.57 8.54
N VAL A 85 -7.82 -7.33 9.84
CA VAL A 85 -8.42 -6.19 10.55
C VAL A 85 -7.92 -4.86 9.95
N GLY A 86 -6.62 -4.76 9.65
CA GLY A 86 -6.04 -3.60 8.98
C GLY A 86 -6.67 -3.35 7.61
N ALA A 87 -6.90 -4.40 6.81
CA ALA A 87 -7.55 -4.29 5.51
C ALA A 87 -9.00 -3.77 5.62
N LEU A 88 -9.78 -4.29 6.57
CA LEU A 88 -11.15 -3.81 6.81
C LEU A 88 -11.17 -2.35 7.25
N PHE A 89 -10.31 -1.97 8.19
CA PHE A 89 -10.23 -0.60 8.67
C PHE A 89 -9.77 0.37 7.57
N CYS A 90 -8.80 -0.05 6.75
CA CYS A 90 -8.33 0.70 5.59
C CYS A 90 -9.45 0.92 4.57
N SER A 91 -10.22 -0.13 4.25
CA SER A 91 -11.37 -0.04 3.35
C SER A 91 -12.46 0.89 3.89
N ALA A 92 -12.81 0.78 5.17
CA ALA A 92 -13.77 1.68 5.81
C ALA A 92 -13.30 3.14 5.82
N SER A 93 -12.01 3.37 6.09
CA SER A 93 -11.41 4.70 6.07
C SER A 93 -11.39 5.29 4.66
N LEU A 94 -11.15 4.47 3.64
CA LEU A 94 -11.20 4.90 2.24
C LEU A 94 -12.61 5.39 1.87
N VAL A 95 -13.66 4.64 2.25
CA VAL A 95 -15.05 5.08 2.08
C VAL A 95 -15.30 6.40 2.82
N ALA A 96 -14.81 6.53 4.06
CA ALA A 96 -14.94 7.75 4.84
C ALA A 96 -14.31 8.97 4.15
N VAL A 97 -13.16 8.81 3.47
CA VAL A 97 -12.56 9.91 2.71
C VAL A 97 -13.51 10.40 1.60
N PHE A 98 -14.14 9.49 0.85
CA PHE A 98 -15.08 9.86 -0.21
C PHE A 98 -16.34 10.56 0.32
N LEU A 99 -16.76 10.27 1.55
CA LEU A 99 -17.85 11.01 2.19
C LEU A 99 -17.51 12.49 2.44
N GLY A 100 -16.23 12.88 2.33
CA GLY A 100 -15.77 14.26 2.44
C GLY A 100 -16.42 15.23 1.45
N ALA A 101 -16.92 14.75 0.31
CA ALA A 101 -17.62 15.58 -0.67
C ALA A 101 -18.92 16.20 -0.11
N TRP A 102 -19.58 15.52 0.83
CA TRP A 102 -20.83 15.98 1.47
C TRP A 102 -20.60 16.80 2.74
N ILE A 103 -19.35 16.97 3.17
CA ILE A 103 -19.01 17.78 4.34
C ILE A 103 -19.09 19.27 3.99
N PRO A 104 -19.61 20.13 4.90
CA PRO A 104 -19.61 21.58 4.71
C PRO A 104 -18.20 22.13 4.44
N MET A 105 -18.11 23.14 3.59
CA MET A 105 -16.84 23.61 3.01
C MET A 105 -15.80 24.00 4.06
N GLU A 106 -16.26 24.60 5.15
CA GLU A 106 -15.46 25.04 6.29
C GLU A 106 -14.77 23.89 7.05
N PHE A 107 -15.34 22.67 7.01
CA PHE A 107 -14.80 21.50 7.73
C PHE A 107 -14.06 20.52 6.83
N ARG A 108 -14.16 20.64 5.49
CA ARG A 108 -13.56 19.72 4.52
C ARG A 108 -12.07 19.47 4.73
N PHE A 109 -11.30 20.51 5.05
CA PHE A 109 -9.87 20.38 5.24
C PHE A 109 -9.52 19.56 6.49
N GLY A 110 -10.14 19.86 7.64
CA GLY A 110 -9.94 19.09 8.87
C GLY A 110 -10.41 17.65 8.73
N TYR A 111 -11.54 17.45 8.06
CA TYR A 111 -12.07 16.12 7.76
C TYR A 111 -11.12 15.31 6.87
N ALA A 112 -10.53 15.93 5.84
CA ALA A 112 -9.55 15.30 4.96
C ALA A 112 -8.29 14.86 5.71
N ILE A 113 -7.79 15.69 6.64
CA ILE A 113 -6.67 15.31 7.52
C ILE A 113 -7.06 14.10 8.38
N ALA A 114 -8.20 14.16 9.07
CA ALA A 114 -8.62 13.11 9.99
C ALA A 114 -8.83 11.76 9.30
N THR A 115 -9.56 11.76 8.18
CA THR A 115 -9.84 10.54 7.40
C THR A 115 -8.60 10.03 6.66
N GLY A 116 -7.73 10.92 6.18
CA GLY A 116 -6.43 10.57 5.62
C GLY A 116 -5.51 9.88 6.64
N ILE A 117 -5.44 10.40 7.87
CA ILE A 117 -4.69 9.78 8.97
C ILE A 117 -5.28 8.42 9.33
N ALA A 118 -6.61 8.30 9.44
CA ALA A 118 -7.27 7.02 9.70
C ALA A 118 -6.94 5.98 8.62
N PHE A 119 -6.99 6.37 7.35
CA PHE A 119 -6.59 5.51 6.25
C PHE A 119 -5.14 5.04 6.38
N ARG A 120 -4.20 5.94 6.73
CA ARG A 120 -2.78 5.59 6.92
C ARG A 120 -2.56 4.65 8.10
N LEU A 121 -3.30 4.81 9.20
CA LEU A 121 -3.27 3.88 10.34
C LEU A 121 -3.74 2.48 9.94
N GLY A 122 -4.83 2.39 9.18
CA GLY A 122 -5.32 1.12 8.63
C GLY A 122 -4.33 0.46 7.70
N PHE A 123 -3.74 1.24 6.80
CA PHE A 123 -2.74 0.74 5.87
C PHE A 123 -1.50 0.22 6.60
N ALA A 124 -1.02 0.91 7.63
CA ALA A 124 0.11 0.44 8.44
C ALA A 124 -0.21 -0.91 9.12
N ALA A 125 -1.40 -1.03 9.73
CA ALA A 125 -1.86 -2.29 10.34
C ALA A 125 -2.01 -3.44 9.31
N TYR A 126 -2.20 -3.12 8.03
CA TYR A 126 -2.19 -4.08 6.93
C TYR A 126 -0.78 -4.42 6.43
N ASP A 127 0.12 -3.42 6.33
CA ASP A 127 1.45 -3.58 5.76
C ASP A 127 2.44 -4.30 6.67
N ILE A 128 2.49 -3.88 7.92
CA ILE A 128 3.43 -4.41 8.91
C ILE A 128 3.32 -5.94 9.03
N PRO A 129 2.13 -6.54 9.22
CA PRO A 129 2.03 -7.98 9.38
C PRO A 129 2.32 -8.73 8.08
N GLN A 130 2.04 -8.14 6.92
CA GLN A 130 2.38 -8.72 5.62
C GLN A 130 3.90 -8.81 5.44
N ASN A 131 4.64 -7.75 5.82
CA ASN A 131 6.10 -7.76 5.82
C ASN A 131 6.65 -8.81 6.81
N ALA A 132 6.04 -8.92 8.01
CA ALA A 132 6.43 -9.91 9.02
C ALA A 132 6.15 -11.36 8.58
N LEU A 133 4.99 -11.63 7.96
CA LEU A 133 4.61 -12.94 7.44
C LEU A 133 5.62 -13.48 6.42
N MET A 134 6.13 -12.62 5.54
CA MET A 134 7.15 -13.00 4.57
C MET A 134 8.49 -13.34 5.24
N ALA A 135 8.88 -12.57 6.26
CA ALA A 135 10.09 -12.85 7.04
C ALA A 135 9.98 -14.17 7.82
N LEU A 136 8.83 -14.47 8.41
CA LEU A 136 8.57 -15.71 9.16
C LEU A 136 8.43 -16.93 8.25
N ALA A 137 7.91 -16.77 7.04
CA ALA A 137 7.63 -17.88 6.14
C ALA A 137 8.85 -18.35 5.32
N THR A 138 9.99 -17.65 5.44
CA THR A 138 11.24 -17.95 4.72
C THR A 138 12.32 -18.47 5.66
N ALA A 139 12.74 -19.72 5.43
CA ALA A 139 13.72 -20.41 6.28
C ALA A 139 15.17 -20.16 5.85
N ASP A 140 15.43 -19.99 4.55
CA ASP A 140 16.79 -19.86 4.01
C ASP A 140 17.02 -18.54 3.23
N PRO A 141 18.27 -18.06 3.17
CA PRO A 141 18.62 -16.82 2.47
C PRO A 141 18.27 -16.83 0.98
N HIS A 142 18.31 -17.97 0.29
CA HIS A 142 17.99 -18.07 -1.14
C HIS A 142 16.48 -17.97 -1.40
N SER A 143 15.65 -18.57 -0.55
CA SER A 143 14.19 -18.39 -0.55
C SER A 143 13.78 -16.95 -0.26
N ARG A 144 14.49 -16.26 0.64
CA ARG A 144 14.29 -14.81 0.89
C ARG A 144 14.58 -13.98 -0.35
N LEU A 145 15.67 -14.28 -1.06
CA LEU A 145 16.08 -13.60 -2.28
C LEU A 145 15.08 -13.81 -3.43
N ARG A 146 14.53 -15.02 -3.59
CA ARG A 146 13.50 -15.34 -4.59
C ARG A 146 12.17 -14.62 -4.33
N ILE A 147 11.78 -14.49 -3.07
CA ILE A 147 10.56 -13.76 -2.72
C ILE A 147 10.78 -12.25 -2.87
N ALA A 148 11.94 -11.73 -2.47
CA ALA A 148 12.28 -10.32 -2.67
C ALA A 148 12.34 -9.94 -4.16
N SER A 149 12.89 -10.79 -5.03
CA SER A 149 12.91 -10.52 -6.47
C SER A 149 11.51 -10.57 -7.07
N ALA A 150 10.69 -11.58 -6.73
CA ALA A 150 9.28 -11.61 -7.14
C ALA A 150 8.53 -10.34 -6.69
N ARG A 151 8.78 -9.87 -5.46
CA ARG A 151 8.21 -8.64 -4.89
C ARG A 151 8.52 -7.41 -5.74
N ILE A 152 9.78 -7.25 -6.14
CA ILE A 152 10.24 -6.12 -6.96
C ILE A 152 9.63 -6.18 -8.36
N TRP A 153 9.58 -7.37 -8.98
CA TRP A 153 8.94 -7.56 -10.29
C TRP A 153 7.45 -7.22 -10.26
N PHE A 154 6.70 -7.70 -9.26
CA PHE A 154 5.28 -7.39 -9.12
C PHE A 154 5.02 -5.93 -8.74
N SER A 155 5.88 -5.32 -7.91
CA SER A 155 5.78 -3.88 -7.62
C SER A 155 6.06 -3.03 -8.85
N GLY A 156 7.05 -3.42 -9.68
CA GLY A 156 7.34 -2.80 -10.96
C GLY A 156 6.19 -2.96 -11.96
N ALA A 157 5.57 -4.14 -12.02
CA ALA A 157 4.40 -4.39 -12.87
C ALA A 157 3.18 -3.54 -12.46
N ALA A 158 2.98 -3.29 -11.16
CA ALA A 158 1.94 -2.37 -10.67
C ALA A 158 2.18 -0.91 -11.10
N LEU A 159 3.44 -0.54 -11.35
CA LEU A 159 3.86 0.80 -11.73
C LEU A 159 3.84 1.04 -13.25
N VAL A 160 3.47 0.04 -14.06
CA VAL A 160 3.31 0.20 -15.51
C VAL A 160 1.82 0.41 -15.82
N PRO A 161 1.30 1.66 -15.78
CA PRO A 161 0.14 1.96 -16.60
C PRO A 161 0.61 1.90 -18.05
N ALA A 162 0.11 0.91 -18.80
CA ALA A 162 0.00 0.91 -20.25
C ALA A 162 1.14 1.61 -21.02
N ARG A 163 2.32 0.97 -21.14
CA ARG A 163 3.18 1.20 -22.30
C ARG A 163 2.87 0.17 -23.39
N SER A 164 1.58 0.04 -23.72
CA SER A 164 1.10 -0.72 -24.88
C SER A 164 0.28 0.25 -25.74
N GLY A 165 0.98 1.20 -26.35
CA GLY A 165 0.33 2.26 -27.12
C GLY A 165 1.30 3.29 -27.65
N HIS A 166 2.42 2.87 -28.24
CA HIS A 166 3.00 3.54 -29.40
C HIS A 166 3.95 2.55 -30.08
N THR A 167 3.36 1.82 -31.01
CA THR A 167 4.01 1.35 -32.23
C THR A 167 4.96 2.42 -32.77
N VAL A 168 6.25 2.09 -32.80
CA VAL A 168 7.15 2.57 -33.85
C VAL A 168 7.67 1.31 -34.55
N ARG A 169 6.89 0.87 -35.54
CA ARG A 169 7.40 0.16 -36.70
C ARG A 169 7.88 1.23 -37.69
N ASP A 170 9.00 0.91 -38.34
CA ASP A 170 9.59 1.50 -39.56
C ASP A 170 10.17 2.91 -39.42
N CYS A 171 11.33 3.29 -39.98
CA CYS A 171 12.14 2.83 -41.13
C CYS A 171 13.64 2.95 -40.74
N GLY A 172 14.58 2.16 -41.24
CA GLY A 172 15.06 2.19 -42.63
C GLY A 172 16.26 3.15 -42.78
N ASP A 173 17.40 2.59 -43.20
CA ASP A 173 18.53 3.24 -43.91
C ASP A 173 19.39 4.33 -43.22
N ARG A 174 20.56 3.92 -42.69
CA ARG A 174 21.88 4.10 -43.35
C ARG A 174 23.05 3.68 -42.46
#